data_AF-A0A1I2Y502-F1
#
_entry.id   AF-A0A1I2Y502-F1
#
_cell.length_a   1.000
_cell.length_b   1.000
_cell.length_c   1.000
_cell.angle_alpha   90.00
_cell.angle_beta   90.00
_cell.angle_gamma   90.00
#
_symmetry.space_group_name_H-M   'P 1'
#
loop_
_entity.id
_entity.type
_entity.pdbx_description
1 polymer ?
#
loop_
_entity_poly.entity_id
_entity_poly.type
_entity_poly.pdbx_seq_one_letter_code
_entity_poly.pdbx_strand_id
1 'polypeptide(L)'
;MTPFVTSGKQMPQLVRLYIVSIAVGFALALAFTALLLAMDVAGLRHLVGATRGGWIAVLMLVVFHTVLFSGVQFGIRIMLMASDGGAGGGLRQRIRRKAASAPALVPARPR
;
A
#
# COMPACT_ATOMS: atom_id res chain seq x y z
N MET A 1 -36.24 -13.08 8.82
CA MET A 1 -35.81 -11.67 8.97
C MET A 1 -34.67 -11.63 9.97
N THR A 2 -33.42 -11.78 9.52
CA THR A 2 -32.24 -11.64 10.38
C THR A 2 -31.83 -10.17 10.47
N PRO A 3 -31.41 -9.69 11.65
CA PRO A 3 -31.33 -8.26 11.93
C PRO A 3 -30.12 -7.62 11.24
N PHE A 4 -30.35 -6.44 10.67
CA PHE A 4 -29.32 -5.56 10.11
C PHE A 4 -28.36 -5.16 11.24
N VAL A 5 -27.14 -5.70 11.22
CA VAL A 5 -26.11 -5.39 12.21
C VAL A 5 -25.68 -3.94 12.03
N THR A 6 -26.18 -3.06 12.89
CA THR A 6 -25.71 -1.69 13.10
C THR A 6 -24.43 -1.74 13.94
N SER A 7 -23.28 -2.01 13.33
CA SER A 7 -21.98 -1.89 14.01
C SER A 7 -21.45 -0.46 13.92
N GLY A 8 -21.78 0.34 14.94
CA GLY A 8 -21.22 1.66 15.19
C GLY A 8 -19.76 1.62 15.64
N LYS A 9 -18.83 1.38 14.72
CA LYS A 9 -17.44 1.84 14.82
C LYS A 9 -17.18 2.81 13.68
N GLN A 10 -16.70 4.00 14.02
CA GLN A 10 -16.62 5.12 13.11
C GLN A 10 -15.71 4.79 11.91
N MET A 11 -16.28 4.91 10.70
CA MET A 11 -15.77 4.59 9.35
C MET A 11 -15.74 3.09 8.95
N PRO A 12 -16.62 2.65 8.02
CA PRO A 12 -16.60 1.31 7.43
C PRO A 12 -15.23 0.99 6.81
N GLN A 13 -14.76 -0.26 6.93
CA GLN A 13 -13.42 -0.67 6.49
C GLN A 13 -13.17 -0.36 5.00
N LEU A 14 -14.18 -0.50 4.14
CA LEU A 14 -14.09 -0.18 2.72
C LEU A 14 -13.91 1.32 2.48
N VAL A 15 -14.60 2.17 3.25
CA VAL A 15 -14.48 3.64 3.15
C VAL A 15 -13.08 4.07 3.56
N ARG A 16 -12.56 3.52 4.67
CA ARG A 16 -11.18 3.79 5.10
C ARG A 16 -10.17 3.32 4.06
N LEU A 17 -10.35 2.13 3.49
CA LEU A 17 -9.48 1.60 2.43
C LEU A 17 -9.45 2.56 1.23
N TYR A 18 -10.61 3.04 0.80
CA TYR A 18 -10.74 4.00 -0.30
C TYR A 18 -10.02 5.31 -0.01
N ILE A 19 -10.30 5.97 1.13
CA ILE A 19 -9.71 7.25 1.50
C ILE A 19 -8.19 7.17 1.56
N VAL A 20 -7.65 6.11 2.20
CA VAL A 20 -6.20 5.96 2.33
C VAL A 20 -5.59 5.67 0.95
N SER A 21 -6.28 4.98 0.03
CA SER A 21 -5.74 4.70 -1.32
C SER A 21 -5.67 5.98 -2.15
N ILE A 22 -6.68 6.85 -2.04
CA ILE A 22 -6.66 8.18 -2.65
C ILE A 22 -5.55 9.03 -2.07
N ALA A 23 -5.39 9.06 -0.75
CA ALA A 23 -4.37 9.87 -0.10
C ALA A 23 -2.95 9.47 -0.56
N VAL A 24 -2.67 8.17 -0.64
CA VAL A 24 -1.39 7.67 -1.16
C VAL A 24 -1.24 7.97 -2.66
N GLY A 25 -2.30 7.74 -3.45
CA GLY A 25 -2.30 8.03 -4.88
C GLY A 25 -2.06 9.51 -5.20
N PHE A 26 -2.65 10.41 -4.43
CA PHE A 26 -2.48 11.85 -4.56
C PHE A 26 -1.06 12.30 -4.20
N ALA A 27 -0.49 11.78 -3.12
CA ALA A 27 0.90 12.08 -2.74
C ALA A 27 1.89 11.64 -3.84
N LEU A 28 1.70 10.44 -4.40
CA LEU A 28 2.48 9.95 -5.53
C LEU A 28 2.26 10.80 -6.79
N ALA A 29 1.03 11.24 -7.05
CA ALA A 29 0.69 12.07 -8.20
C ALA A 29 1.39 13.43 -8.16
N LEU A 30 1.43 14.09 -6.99
CA LEU A 30 2.16 15.34 -6.81
C LEU A 30 3.66 15.14 -7.03
N ALA A 31 4.24 14.10 -6.42
CA ALA A 31 5.67 13.80 -6.58
C ALA A 31 6.03 13.50 -8.04
N PHE A 32 5.24 12.67 -8.72
CA PHE A 32 5.46 12.31 -10.12
C PHE A 32 5.27 13.49 -11.06
N THR A 33 4.20 14.27 -10.86
CA THR A 33 3.95 15.48 -11.66
C THR A 33 5.07 16.50 -11.47
N ALA A 34 5.53 16.72 -10.23
CA ALA A 34 6.66 17.60 -9.96
C ALA A 34 7.93 17.12 -10.67
N LEU A 35 8.19 15.81 -10.70
CA LEU A 35 9.33 15.24 -11.42
C LEU A 35 9.24 15.47 -12.94
N LEU A 36 8.05 15.28 -13.54
CA LEU A 36 7.84 15.55 -14.97
C LEU A 36 8.12 17.01 -15.34
N LEU A 37 7.67 17.96 -14.50
CA LEU A 37 7.93 19.38 -14.70
C LEU A 37 9.40 19.73 -14.43
N ALA A 38 10.02 19.13 -13.41
CA ALA A 38 11.42 19.41 -13.06
C ALA A 38 12.38 18.95 -14.17
N MET A 39 12.13 17.77 -14.75
CA MET A 39 12.93 17.20 -15.84
C MET A 39 12.50 17.70 -17.23
N ASP A 40 11.50 18.57 -17.31
CA ASP A 40 10.93 19.09 -18.55
C ASP A 40 10.61 17.99 -19.58
N VAL A 41 9.96 16.92 -19.11
CA VAL A 41 9.65 15.76 -19.93
C VAL A 41 8.80 16.19 -21.11
N ALA A 42 9.26 15.91 -22.34
CA ALA A 42 8.60 16.32 -23.58
C ALA A 42 8.30 17.83 -23.68
N GLY A 43 9.06 18.67 -22.96
CA GLY A 43 8.87 20.12 -22.94
C GLY A 43 7.71 20.61 -22.07
N LEU A 44 7.14 19.75 -21.20
CA LEU A 44 5.95 20.09 -20.41
C LEU A 44 6.09 21.39 -19.60
N ARG A 45 7.26 21.63 -19.00
CA ARG A 45 7.49 22.82 -18.18
C ARG A 45 7.38 24.08 -19.02
N HIS A 46 7.95 24.03 -20.23
CA HIS A 46 7.88 25.13 -21.18
C HIS A 46 6.44 25.34 -21.68
N LEU A 47 5.73 24.26 -22.03
CA LEU A 47 4.33 24.33 -22.48
C LEU A 47 3.42 24.96 -21.43
N VAL A 48 3.54 24.53 -20.17
CA VAL A 48 2.77 25.08 -19.04
C VAL A 48 3.09 26.56 -18.81
N GLY A 49 4.37 26.94 -18.90
CA GLY A 49 4.79 28.33 -18.68
C GLY A 49 4.42 29.30 -19.80
N ALA A 50 4.44 28.84 -21.05
CA ALA A 50 4.16 29.67 -22.23
C ALA A 50 2.65 29.85 -22.51
N THR A 51 1.80 28.98 -21.97
CA THR A 51 0.36 28.99 -22.25
C THR A 51 -0.42 29.77 -21.21
N ARG A 52 -1.25 30.72 -21.66
CA ARG A 52 -2.18 31.44 -20.79
C ARG A 52 -3.20 30.45 -20.22
N GLY A 53 -3.08 30.13 -18.93
CA GLY A 53 -3.89 29.09 -18.27
C GLY A 53 -3.20 27.72 -18.16
N GLY A 54 -1.89 27.61 -18.39
CA GLY A 54 -1.15 26.34 -18.28
C GLY A 54 -1.24 25.63 -16.91
N TRP A 55 -1.64 26.34 -15.85
CA TRP A 55 -1.96 25.73 -14.56
C TRP A 55 -3.09 24.68 -14.65
N ILE A 56 -3.99 24.80 -15.62
CA ILE A 56 -5.05 23.81 -15.89
C ILE A 56 -4.43 22.49 -16.35
N ALA A 57 -3.39 22.54 -17.18
CA ALA A 57 -2.68 21.34 -17.61
C ALA A 57 -2.02 20.64 -16.41
N VAL A 58 -1.41 21.39 -15.50
CA VAL A 58 -0.84 20.83 -14.25
C VAL A 58 -1.93 20.22 -13.37
N LEU A 59 -3.05 20.93 -13.19
CA LEU A 59 -4.19 20.42 -12.41
C LEU A 59 -4.72 19.11 -13.00
N MET A 60 -4.96 19.10 -14.31
CA MET A 60 -5.46 17.93 -15.03
C MET A 60 -4.47 16.76 -14.93
N LEU A 61 -3.17 17.04 -15.05
CA LEU A 61 -2.11 16.05 -14.89
C LEU A 61 -2.12 15.45 -13.49
N VAL A 62 -2.19 16.28 -12.44
CA VAL A 62 -2.25 15.81 -11.05
C VAL A 62 -3.50 14.96 -10.81
N VAL A 63 -4.67 15.39 -11.30
CA VAL A 63 -5.93 14.65 -11.13
C VAL A 63 -5.87 13.29 -11.82
N PHE A 64 -5.45 13.24 -13.09
CA PHE A 64 -5.33 11.96 -13.80
C PHE A 64 -4.35 11.02 -13.12
N HIS A 65 -3.17 11.49 -12.74
CA HIS A 65 -2.19 10.69 -12.01
C HIS A 65 -2.73 10.23 -10.65
N THR A 66 -3.49 11.07 -9.96
CA THR A 66 -4.11 10.72 -8.69
C THR A 66 -5.08 9.55 -8.85
N VAL A 67 -5.95 9.59 -9.86
CA VAL A 67 -6.90 8.51 -10.14
C VAL A 67 -6.15 7.23 -10.53
N LEU A 68 -5.15 7.32 -11.40
CA LEU A 68 -4.31 6.18 -11.82
C LEU A 68 -3.61 5.51 -10.62
N PHE A 69 -2.89 6.29 -9.82
CA PHE A 69 -2.16 5.75 -8.67
C PHE A 69 -3.09 5.28 -7.55
N SER A 70 -4.17 6.01 -7.27
CA SER A 70 -5.20 5.58 -6.31
C SER A 70 -5.86 4.27 -6.74
N GLY A 71 -6.13 4.10 -8.04
CA GLY A 71 -6.69 2.87 -8.60
C GLY A 71 -5.79 1.66 -8.36
N VAL A 72 -4.48 1.81 -8.63
CA VAL A 72 -3.49 0.75 -8.36
C VAL A 72 -3.40 0.44 -6.87
N GLN A 73 -3.30 1.46 -6.00
CA GLN A 73 -3.23 1.27 -4.55
C GLN A 73 -4.50 0.62 -3.98
N PHE A 74 -5.66 1.00 -4.49
CA PHE A 74 -6.93 0.36 -4.15
C PHE A 74 -6.94 -1.11 -4.57
N GLY A 75 -6.55 -1.42 -5.80
CA GLY A 75 -6.46 -2.80 -6.30
C GLY A 75 -5.53 -3.68 -5.46
N ILE A 76 -4.33 -3.18 -5.14
CA ILE A 76 -3.37 -3.88 -4.27
C ILE A 76 -3.99 -4.17 -2.91
N ARG A 77 -4.63 -3.17 -2.27
CA ARG A 77 -5.26 -3.38 -0.95
C ARG A 77 -6.40 -4.38 -0.96
N ILE A 78 -7.20 -4.41 -2.03
CA ILE A 78 -8.26 -5.40 -2.20
C ILE A 78 -7.66 -6.80 -2.34
N MET A 79 -6.62 -6.98 -3.16
CA MET A 79 -5.93 -8.27 -3.32
C MET A 79 -5.27 -8.74 -2.01
N LEU A 80 -4.68 -7.81 -1.24
CA LEU A 80 -4.10 -8.12 0.06
C LEU A 80 -5.17 -8.53 1.08
N MET A 81 -6.33 -7.86 1.11
CA MET A 81 -7.44 -8.22 1.99
C MET A 81 -8.01 -9.61 1.67
N ALA A 82 -8.03 -10.01 0.39
CA ALA A 82 -8.41 -11.37 -0.02
C ALA A 82 -7.39 -12.44 0.42
N SER A 83 -6.14 -12.04 0.67
CA SER A 83 -5.05 -12.92 1.06
C SER A 83 -5.00 -13.16 2.58
N ASP A 84 -5.80 -12.44 3.38
CA ASP A 84 -5.87 -12.60 4.84
C ASP A 84 -6.48 -13.95 5.29
N GLY A 85 -6.94 -14.79 4.35
CA GLY A 85 -7.34 -16.19 4.58
C GLY A 85 -6.18 -17.20 4.57
N GLY A 86 -4.96 -16.80 4.24
CA GLY A 86 -3.79 -17.68 4.19
C GLY A 86 -2.51 -16.96 4.59
N ALA A 87 -2.20 -16.97 5.90
CA ALA A 87 -0.89 -16.71 6.50
C ALA A 87 0.06 -15.79 5.69
N GLY A 88 -0.42 -14.61 5.28
CA GLY A 88 0.30 -13.68 4.41
C GLY A 88 1.13 -12.68 5.20
N GLY A 89 1.95 -13.17 6.13
CA GLY A 89 2.80 -12.34 6.96
C GLY A 89 4.12 -13.04 7.18
N GLY A 90 5.12 -12.72 6.37
CA GLY A 90 6.54 -12.99 6.65
C GLY A 90 7.02 -12.21 7.88
N LEU A 91 6.27 -12.24 8.99
CA LEU A 91 6.78 -11.91 10.29
C LEU A 91 7.86 -12.93 10.55
N ARG A 92 9.11 -12.47 10.45
CA ARG A 92 10.32 -13.19 10.78
C ARG A 92 9.99 -14.27 11.80
N GLN A 93 9.92 -15.51 11.33
CA GLN A 93 9.85 -16.66 12.20
C GLN A 93 11.14 -16.59 12.99
N ARG A 94 11.11 -15.93 14.15
CA ARG A 94 12.16 -16.05 15.14
C ARG A 94 12.10 -17.52 15.48
N ILE A 95 12.94 -18.30 14.82
CA ILE A 95 13.24 -19.67 15.19
C ILE A 95 13.83 -19.54 16.58
N ARG A 96 12.96 -19.55 17.59
CA ARG A 96 13.36 -19.81 18.96
C ARG A 96 13.79 -21.27 18.91
N ARG A 97 15.07 -21.50 18.61
CA ARG A 97 15.70 -22.81 18.76
C ARG A 97 15.37 -23.24 20.17
N LYS A 98 14.39 -24.15 20.30
CA LYS A 98 14.20 -24.91 21.51
C LYS A 98 15.54 -25.61 21.69
N ALA A 99 16.28 -25.26 22.74
CA ALA A 99 17.52 -25.95 23.06
C ALA A 99 17.20 -27.43 23.00
N ALA A 100 17.87 -28.16 22.11
CA ALA A 100 17.71 -29.59 22.01
C ALA A 100 17.95 -30.14 23.42
N SER A 101 16.94 -30.78 24.00
CA SER A 101 17.13 -31.60 25.18
C SER A 101 18.28 -32.54 24.86
N ALA A 102 19.42 -32.33 25.53
CA ALA A 102 20.64 -33.09 25.34
C ALA A 102 20.30 -34.58 25.37
N PRO A 103 20.87 -35.40 24.46
CA PRO A 103 20.66 -36.84 24.53
C PRO A 103 21.19 -37.30 25.90
N ALA A 104 20.32 -37.95 26.68
CA ALA A 104 20.70 -38.53 27.95
C ALA A 104 21.85 -39.52 27.69
N LEU A 105 23.03 -39.20 28.22
CA LEU A 105 24.15 -40.13 28.23
C LEU A 105 23.71 -41.32 29.09
N VAL A 106 23.39 -42.44 28.45
CA VAL A 106 23.19 -43.72 29.14
C VAL A 106 24.57 -44.20 29.58
N PRO A 107 24.88 -44.31 30.88
CA PRO A 107 26.15 -44.86 31.30
C PRO A 107 26.17 -46.36 30.96
N ALA A 108 27.10 -46.76 30.09
CA ALA A 108 27.38 -48.16 29.85
C ALA A 108 27.94 -48.78 31.14
N ARG A 109 27.22 -49.74 31.70
CA ARG A 109 27.65 -50.47 32.91
C ARG A 109 28.70 -51.51 32.51
N PRO A 110 29.93 -51.48 33.04
CA PRO A 110 30.91 -52.55 32.83
C PRO A 110 30.46 -53.82 33.56
N ARG A 111 30.66 -54.98 32.92
CA ARG A 111 30.54 -56.30 33.55
C ARG A 111 31.82 -56.66 34.28
#